data_AF-A0A2V8NRF5-F1
#
_entry.id   AF-A0A2V8NRF5-F1
#
_cell.length_a   1.000
_cell.length_b   1.000
_cell.length_c   1.000
_cell.angle_alpha   90.00
_cell.angle_beta   90.00
_cell.angle_gamma   90.00
#
_symmetry.space_group_name_H-M   'P 1'
#
loop_
_entity.id
_entity.type
_entity.pdbx_description
1 polymer ?
#
loop_
_entity_poly.entity_id
_entity_poly.type
_entity_poly.pdbx_seq_one_letter_code
_entity_poly.pdbx_strand_id
1 'polypeptide(L)'
;MKSISSKKIIMGGALAIILALAGIIGFAQQGPQGQQGPERHGRGGPGKGDGPGGFGGGFEGRIFENLNLTDAQKQQIQQISARYHESFKAKRQQERGQAGKREGYDPFSGAAFDEASVRAAAQARANEMVEMEVARAHMMYEIYNVLTPEQKAQLAQERQQREQKRQEFRSRRPANPGTNQ
;
A
#
# COMPACT_ATOMS: atom_id res chain seq x y z
N MET A 1 50.03 -10.39 -34.20
CA MET A 1 49.54 -9.31 -35.09
C MET A 1 48.12 -9.70 -35.50
N LYS A 2 47.04 -8.96 -35.26
CA LYS A 2 46.82 -7.51 -35.16
C LYS A 2 45.93 -7.18 -33.95
N SER A 3 46.29 -6.12 -33.22
CA SER A 3 45.47 -5.43 -32.22
C SER A 3 44.56 -4.42 -32.91
N ILE A 4 43.32 -4.26 -32.44
CA ILE A 4 42.48 -3.05 -32.61
C ILE A 4 41.51 -3.04 -31.40
N SER A 5 41.87 -2.40 -30.29
CA SER A 5 41.63 -1.00 -29.92
C SER A 5 40.30 -0.76 -29.20
N SER A 6 40.42 -0.51 -27.90
CA SER A 6 39.43 0.00 -26.98
C SER A 6 38.81 1.33 -27.43
N LYS A 7 37.51 1.51 -27.21
CA LYS A 7 36.90 2.84 -27.07
C LYS A 7 36.09 2.89 -25.78
N LYS A 8 36.67 3.55 -24.77
CA LYS A 8 35.94 4.07 -23.61
C LYS A 8 35.10 5.25 -24.11
N ILE A 9 33.78 5.17 -24.01
CA ILE A 9 32.91 6.33 -24.21
C ILE A 9 32.70 6.97 -22.84
N ILE A 10 33.30 8.15 -22.71
CA ILE A 10 33.23 9.09 -21.59
C ILE A 10 32.01 10.00 -21.80
N MET A 11 31.35 10.34 -20.69
CA MET A 11 30.51 11.54 -20.43
C MET A 11 29.42 11.99 -21.41
N GLY A 12 28.24 12.18 -20.82
CA GLY A 12 27.21 13.15 -21.19
C GLY A 12 25.95 12.78 -20.40
N GLY A 13 25.45 13.52 -19.42
CA GLY A 13 25.36 14.96 -19.32
C GLY A 13 23.89 15.36 -19.47
N ALA A 14 23.23 15.61 -18.32
CA ALA A 14 22.01 16.40 -18.11
C ALA A 14 20.65 15.92 -18.67
N LEU A 15 19.66 15.86 -17.77
CA LEU A 15 18.36 16.50 -17.97
C LEU A 15 17.66 16.70 -16.61
N ALA A 16 18.06 17.77 -15.92
CA ALA A 16 17.32 18.28 -14.77
C ALA A 16 16.10 19.04 -15.30
N ILE A 17 14.93 18.42 -15.24
CA ILE A 17 13.65 19.09 -15.52
C ILE A 17 13.23 19.77 -14.21
N ILE A 18 13.49 21.07 -14.11
CA ILE A 18 12.93 21.93 -13.05
C ILE A 18 11.53 22.33 -13.51
N LEU A 19 10.50 21.66 -12.97
CA LEU A 19 9.13 22.14 -13.06
C LEU A 19 8.88 23.09 -11.89
N ALA A 20 8.92 24.39 -12.20
CA ALA A 20 8.42 25.44 -11.33
C ALA A 20 6.89 25.33 -11.23
N LEU A 21 6.36 25.20 -10.01
CA LEU A 21 4.94 25.43 -9.75
C LEU A 21 4.77 26.64 -8.85
N ALA A 22 4.06 27.61 -9.42
CA ALA A 22 3.76 28.92 -8.88
C ALA A 22 2.88 28.84 -7.62
N GLY A 23 3.14 29.77 -6.70
CA GLY A 23 2.31 30.01 -5.53
C GLY A 23 0.97 30.67 -5.89
N ILE A 24 -0.06 30.31 -5.14
CA ILE A 24 -1.28 31.11 -4.98
C ILE A 24 -1.56 31.20 -3.48
N ILE A 25 -1.61 32.44 -3.01
CA ILE A 25 -2.04 32.88 -1.68
C ILE A 25 -3.58 32.77 -1.62
N GLY A 26 -4.11 32.35 -0.47
CA GLY A 26 -5.54 32.46 -0.19
C GLY A 26 -5.83 32.32 1.30
N PHE A 27 -5.81 33.44 2.03
CA PHE A 27 -6.37 33.57 3.37
C PHE A 27 -7.89 33.37 3.33
N ALA A 28 -8.42 32.54 4.22
CA ALA A 28 -9.84 32.58 4.60
C ALA A 28 -9.96 32.47 6.12
N GLN A 29 -10.77 33.37 6.66
CA GLN A 29 -11.00 33.67 8.07
C GLN A 29 -11.94 32.68 8.77
N GLN A 30 -11.63 32.46 10.06
CA GLN A 30 -12.53 32.36 11.23
C GLN A 30 -13.51 31.17 11.39
N GLY A 31 -13.41 30.56 12.57
CA GLY A 31 -14.46 29.79 13.26
C GLY A 31 -14.15 29.71 14.77
N PRO A 32 -15.14 29.76 15.67
CA PRO A 32 -14.95 30.18 17.06
C PRO A 32 -14.42 29.08 18.01
N GLN A 33 -13.72 29.53 19.06
CA GLN A 33 -13.31 28.72 20.21
C GLN A 33 -14.53 28.10 20.91
N GLY A 34 -14.68 26.78 20.77
CA GLY A 34 -15.68 25.97 21.45
C GLY A 34 -15.05 25.04 22.48
N GLN A 35 -15.21 25.41 23.74
CA GLN A 35 -15.40 24.60 24.95
C GLN A 35 -14.69 23.24 25.09
N GLN A 36 -13.78 23.20 26.07
CA GLN A 36 -13.17 22.01 26.66
C GLN A 36 -14.25 21.15 27.34
N GLY A 37 -14.40 19.91 26.91
CA GLY A 37 -15.19 18.87 27.58
C GLY A 37 -14.26 17.80 28.20
N PRO A 38 -14.65 17.15 29.30
CA PRO A 38 -13.75 16.33 30.10
C PRO A 38 -13.29 15.05 29.40
N GLU A 39 -12.01 14.77 29.54
CA GLU A 39 -11.26 13.64 29.01
C GLU A 39 -11.86 12.30 29.46
N ARG A 40 -12.49 11.58 28.53
CA ARG A 40 -12.71 10.13 28.68
C ARG A 40 -11.47 9.42 28.15
N HIS A 41 -10.60 9.01 29.06
CA HIS A 41 -9.50 8.09 28.79
C HIS A 41 -10.04 6.70 28.41
N GLY A 42 -10.44 6.55 27.15
CA GLY A 42 -10.68 5.26 26.53
C GLY A 42 -9.36 4.62 26.15
N ARG A 43 -9.12 3.41 26.66
CA ARG A 43 -8.00 2.51 26.35
C ARG A 43 -7.89 2.26 24.84
N GLY A 44 -7.20 3.15 24.13
CA GLY A 44 -6.84 3.00 22.72
C GLY A 44 -5.68 2.04 22.57
N GLY A 45 -5.88 0.95 21.82
CA GLY A 45 -4.79 0.11 21.32
C GLY A 45 -3.79 0.90 20.48
N PRO A 46 -2.62 0.32 20.13
CA PRO A 46 -1.52 1.04 19.49
C PRO A 46 -2.03 1.83 18.29
N GLY A 47 -1.91 3.16 18.41
CA GLY A 47 -2.46 4.12 17.47
C GLY A 47 -1.98 3.84 16.06
N LYS A 48 -2.94 3.71 15.15
CA LYS A 48 -2.71 3.99 13.74
C LYS A 48 -2.39 5.47 13.63
N GLY A 49 -1.11 5.79 13.60
CA GLY A 49 -0.64 7.11 13.27
C GLY A 49 -0.94 7.40 11.80
N ASP A 50 -2.13 7.92 11.51
CA ASP A 50 -2.42 8.64 10.27
C ASP A 50 -1.78 10.05 10.34
N GLY A 51 -0.46 10.08 10.58
CA GLY A 51 0.35 11.30 10.56
C GLY A 51 0.79 11.61 9.12
N PRO A 52 0.87 12.89 8.72
CA PRO A 52 1.13 13.32 7.34
C PRO A 52 2.59 13.15 6.85
N GLY A 53 3.25 12.03 7.18
CA GLY A 53 4.66 11.81 6.82
C GLY A 53 5.16 10.37 6.76
N GLY A 54 4.31 9.36 6.99
CA GLY A 54 4.68 7.95 6.81
C GLY A 54 4.01 7.38 5.57
N PHE A 55 4.74 6.57 4.79
CA PHE A 55 4.13 5.75 3.73
C PHE A 55 2.91 5.02 4.32
N GLY A 56 1.73 5.28 3.75
CA GLY A 56 0.42 4.96 4.34
C GLY A 56 0.41 3.57 4.99
N GLY A 57 -0.04 3.51 6.25
CA GLY A 57 0.15 2.43 7.22
C GLY A 57 -0.39 1.03 6.88
N GLY A 58 0.04 0.49 5.75
CA GLY A 58 -0.08 -0.89 5.29
C GLY A 58 1.28 -1.57 5.17
N PHE A 59 1.27 -2.86 4.80
CA PHE A 59 2.48 -3.65 4.59
C PHE A 59 3.34 -3.08 3.44
N GLU A 60 2.69 -2.40 2.51
CA GLU A 60 3.24 -1.86 1.27
C GLU A 60 4.27 -0.74 1.49
N GLY A 61 4.03 0.17 2.44
CA GLY A 61 4.99 1.22 2.78
C GLY A 61 6.29 0.69 3.37
N ARG A 62 6.17 -0.35 4.20
CA ARG A 62 7.29 -0.99 4.90
C ARG A 62 8.27 -1.74 3.99
N ILE A 63 7.88 -2.03 2.75
CA ILE A 63 8.75 -2.74 1.79
C ILE A 63 9.91 -1.85 1.33
N PHE A 64 9.70 -0.54 1.25
CA PHE A 64 10.68 0.42 0.72
C PHE A 64 11.34 1.27 1.81
N GLU A 65 10.88 1.20 3.07
CA GLU A 65 11.37 2.01 4.20
C GLU A 65 12.87 1.86 4.48
N ASN A 66 13.45 0.68 4.22
CA ASN A 66 14.87 0.42 4.49
C ASN A 66 15.80 0.83 3.35
N LEU A 67 15.25 1.35 2.24
CA LEU A 67 16.04 1.85 1.15
C LEU A 67 16.51 3.27 1.50
N ASN A 68 17.78 3.58 1.21
CA ASN A 68 18.32 4.93 1.34
C ASN A 68 17.76 5.82 0.21
N LEU A 69 16.47 6.16 0.33
CA LEU A 69 15.74 6.98 -0.66
C LEU A 69 16.16 8.43 -0.55
N THR A 70 16.38 9.08 -1.69
CA THR A 70 16.55 10.53 -1.74
C THR A 70 15.23 11.24 -1.45
N ASP A 71 15.28 12.52 -1.06
CA ASP A 71 14.06 13.27 -0.77
C ASP A 71 13.16 13.43 -1.99
N ALA A 72 13.76 13.55 -3.19
CA ALA A 72 13.02 13.54 -4.45
C ALA A 72 12.28 12.20 -4.67
N GLN A 73 12.94 11.06 -4.41
CA GLN A 73 12.29 9.74 -4.50
C GLN A 73 11.16 9.60 -3.48
N LYS A 74 11.38 10.02 -2.23
CA LYS A 74 10.33 9.99 -1.19
C LYS A 74 9.10 10.79 -1.61
N GLN A 75 9.30 11.98 -2.16
CA GLN A 75 8.20 12.83 -2.64
C GLN A 75 7.43 12.16 -3.78
N GLN A 76 8.13 11.55 -4.75
CA GLN A 76 7.49 10.82 -5.85
C GLN A 76 6.69 9.61 -5.33
N ILE A 77 7.26 8.82 -4.43
CA ILE A 77 6.58 7.65 -3.86
C ILE A 77 5.37 8.09 -3.02
N GLN A 78 5.46 9.22 -2.31
CA GLN A 78 4.32 9.78 -1.58
C GLN A 78 3.19 10.20 -2.53
N GLN A 79 3.51 10.84 -3.66
CA GLN A 79 2.52 11.21 -4.69
C GLN A 79 1.85 9.98 -5.30
N ILE A 80 2.63 8.94 -5.65
CA ILE A 80 2.10 7.66 -6.14
C ILE A 80 1.17 7.06 -5.08
N SER A 81 1.64 6.96 -3.84
CA SER A 81 0.86 6.37 -2.74
C SER A 81 -0.44 7.12 -2.45
N ALA A 82 -0.41 8.46 -2.48
CA ALA A 82 -1.60 9.29 -2.27
C ALA A 82 -2.65 9.06 -3.35
N ARG A 83 -2.25 9.03 -4.63
CA ARG A 83 -3.16 8.77 -5.77
C ARG A 83 -3.88 7.43 -5.64
N TYR A 84 -3.14 6.37 -5.33
CA TYR A 84 -3.74 5.05 -5.11
C TYR A 84 -4.59 4.99 -3.83
N HIS A 85 -4.17 5.68 -2.76
CA HIS A 85 -4.97 5.75 -1.54
C HIS A 85 -6.34 6.39 -1.76
N GLU A 86 -6.39 7.49 -2.52
CA GLU A 86 -7.64 8.15 -2.89
C GLU A 86 -8.53 7.23 -3.73
N SER A 87 -7.96 6.56 -4.73
CA SER A 87 -8.67 5.56 -5.55
C SER A 87 -9.25 4.44 -4.69
N PHE A 88 -8.45 3.87 -3.78
CA PHE A 88 -8.91 2.83 -2.86
C PHE A 88 -9.96 3.33 -1.87
N LYS A 89 -9.86 4.57 -1.40
CA LYS A 89 -10.84 5.18 -0.51
C LYS A 89 -12.17 5.36 -1.23
N ALA A 90 -12.16 5.89 -2.46
CA ALA A 90 -13.35 6.04 -3.28
C ALA A 90 -14.04 4.69 -3.54
N LYS A 91 -13.26 3.67 -3.92
CA LYS A 91 -13.78 2.32 -4.14
C LYS A 91 -14.40 1.72 -2.87
N ARG A 92 -13.72 1.84 -1.71
CA ARG A 92 -14.28 1.41 -0.41
C ARG A 92 -15.56 2.17 -0.02
N GLN A 93 -15.65 3.46 -0.34
CA GLN A 93 -16.85 4.25 -0.06
C GLN A 93 -18.00 3.83 -0.96
N GLN A 94 -17.74 3.60 -2.24
CA GLN A 94 -18.70 3.04 -3.18
C GLN A 94 -19.19 1.66 -2.72
N GLU A 95 -18.28 0.79 -2.27
CA GLU A 95 -18.61 -0.52 -1.71
C GLU A 95 -19.45 -0.40 -0.44
N ARG A 96 -19.12 0.53 0.48
CA ARG A 96 -19.92 0.79 1.68
C ARG A 96 -21.30 1.35 1.38
N GLY A 97 -21.43 2.21 0.38
CA GLY A 97 -22.73 2.68 -0.13
C GLY A 97 -23.56 1.55 -0.74
N GLN A 98 -22.89 0.57 -1.34
CA GLN A 98 -23.50 -0.68 -1.81
C GLN A 98 -23.60 -1.76 -0.71
N ALA A 99 -23.03 -1.54 0.49
CA ALA A 99 -23.01 -2.54 1.55
C ALA A 99 -24.39 -2.77 2.17
N GLY A 100 -25.32 -1.81 2.04
CA GLY A 100 -26.75 -2.07 2.29
C GLY A 100 -27.36 -3.14 1.37
N LYS A 101 -26.65 -3.55 0.29
CA LYS A 101 -26.99 -4.70 -0.57
C LYS A 101 -26.03 -5.89 -0.41
N ARG A 102 -25.03 -5.78 0.47
CA ARG A 102 -23.96 -6.77 0.70
C ARG A 102 -23.73 -7.04 2.19
N GLU A 103 -24.74 -6.86 3.05
CA GLU A 103 -24.79 -7.68 4.26
C GLU A 103 -24.65 -9.11 3.75
N GLY A 104 -23.51 -9.74 4.04
CA GLY A 104 -23.09 -10.95 3.37
C GLY A 104 -24.24 -11.94 3.43
N TYR A 105 -24.55 -12.59 2.29
CA TYR A 105 -25.66 -13.54 2.17
C TYR A 105 -25.92 -14.20 3.52
N ASP A 106 -27.03 -13.83 4.16
CA ASP A 106 -27.40 -14.41 5.43
C ASP A 106 -27.97 -15.79 5.10
N PRO A 107 -27.25 -16.88 5.45
CA PRO A 107 -27.74 -18.22 5.15
C PRO A 107 -29.05 -18.55 5.89
N PHE A 108 -29.48 -17.69 6.81
CA PHE A 108 -30.72 -17.80 7.56
C PHE A 108 -31.82 -16.85 7.08
N SER A 109 -31.59 -15.97 6.08
CA SER A 109 -32.57 -14.97 5.65
C SER A 109 -33.66 -15.48 4.71
N GLY A 110 -34.04 -16.76 4.80
CA GLY A 110 -35.06 -17.36 3.94
C GLY A 110 -35.59 -18.69 4.49
N ALA A 111 -36.65 -19.22 3.87
CA ALA A 111 -37.23 -20.51 4.24
C ALA A 111 -36.36 -21.71 3.82
N ALA A 112 -35.40 -21.51 2.91
CA ALA A 112 -34.50 -22.52 2.38
C ALA A 112 -33.14 -21.91 1.98
N PHE A 113 -32.13 -22.77 1.87
CA PHE A 113 -30.80 -22.38 1.40
C PHE A 113 -30.80 -22.03 -0.09
N ASP A 114 -30.26 -20.87 -0.43
CA ASP A 114 -30.13 -20.34 -1.80
C ASP A 114 -28.65 -20.29 -2.20
N GLU A 115 -28.17 -21.40 -2.74
CA GLU A 115 -26.79 -21.53 -3.21
C GLU A 115 -26.44 -20.51 -4.31
N ALA A 116 -27.40 -20.15 -5.16
CA ALA A 116 -27.15 -19.24 -6.28
C ALA A 116 -26.80 -17.83 -5.77
N SER A 117 -27.54 -17.36 -4.76
CA SER A 117 -27.26 -16.09 -4.08
C SER A 117 -25.92 -16.10 -3.33
N VAL A 118 -25.58 -17.20 -2.64
CA VAL A 118 -24.25 -17.37 -2.01
C VAL A 118 -23.14 -17.22 -3.05
N ARG A 119 -23.26 -17.95 -4.16
CA ARG A 119 -22.25 -17.99 -5.22
C ARG A 119 -22.09 -16.62 -5.87
N ALA A 120 -23.20 -15.93 -6.15
CA ALA A 120 -23.17 -14.58 -6.71
C ALA A 120 -22.45 -13.59 -5.77
N ALA A 121 -22.78 -13.62 -4.47
CA ALA A 121 -22.13 -12.78 -3.48
C ALA A 121 -20.62 -13.12 -3.32
N ALA A 122 -20.26 -14.40 -3.35
CA ALA A 122 -18.86 -14.83 -3.31
C ALA A 122 -18.07 -14.36 -4.55
N GLN A 123 -18.64 -14.51 -5.74
CA GLN A 123 -18.01 -14.06 -6.99
C GLN A 123 -17.81 -12.55 -7.02
N ALA A 124 -18.81 -11.77 -6.56
CA ALA A 124 -18.68 -10.32 -6.48
C ALA A 124 -17.52 -9.89 -5.57
N ARG A 125 -17.37 -10.53 -4.41
CA ARG A 125 -16.24 -10.30 -3.49
C ARG A 125 -14.91 -10.74 -4.11
N ALA A 126 -14.88 -11.88 -4.79
CA ALA A 126 -13.67 -12.38 -5.46
C ALA A 126 -13.17 -11.40 -6.52
N ASN A 127 -14.07 -10.91 -7.38
CA ASN A 127 -13.73 -9.92 -8.41
C ASN A 127 -13.17 -8.63 -7.78
N GLU A 128 -13.78 -8.16 -6.70
CA GLU A 128 -13.30 -6.97 -5.99
C GLU A 128 -11.88 -7.14 -5.42
N MET A 129 -11.61 -8.31 -4.82
CA MET A 129 -10.27 -8.67 -4.32
C MET A 129 -9.24 -8.70 -5.44
N VAL A 130 -9.58 -9.27 -6.60
CA VAL A 130 -8.70 -9.29 -7.79
C VAL A 130 -8.35 -7.87 -8.22
N GLU A 131 -9.35 -6.99 -8.38
CA GLU A 131 -9.12 -5.61 -8.78
C GLU A 131 -8.26 -4.84 -7.76
N MET A 132 -8.47 -5.07 -6.47
CA MET A 132 -7.64 -4.48 -5.42
C MET A 132 -6.19 -4.98 -5.47
N GLU A 133 -5.98 -6.28 -5.70
CA GLU A 133 -4.66 -6.88 -5.79
C GLU A 133 -3.89 -6.34 -7.01
N VAL A 134 -4.55 -6.29 -8.17
CA VAL A 134 -3.97 -5.72 -9.39
C VAL A 134 -3.57 -4.26 -9.18
N ALA A 135 -4.45 -3.44 -8.61
CA ALA A 135 -4.15 -2.04 -8.36
C ALA A 135 -3.00 -1.85 -7.34
N ARG A 136 -2.90 -2.69 -6.32
CA ARG A 136 -1.74 -2.70 -5.40
C ARG A 136 -0.46 -3.10 -6.11
N ALA A 137 -0.49 -4.14 -6.94
CA ALA A 137 0.66 -4.57 -7.72
C ALA A 137 1.15 -3.46 -8.66
N HIS A 138 0.24 -2.75 -9.32
CA HIS A 138 0.56 -1.58 -10.13
C HIS A 138 1.23 -0.47 -9.32
N MET A 139 0.68 -0.12 -8.15
CA MET A 139 1.30 0.86 -7.25
C MET A 139 2.73 0.46 -6.87
N MET A 140 2.95 -0.80 -6.46
CA MET A 140 4.27 -1.32 -6.11
C MET A 140 5.24 -1.29 -7.29
N TYR A 141 4.76 -1.58 -8.51
CA TYR A 141 5.56 -1.52 -9.72
C TYR A 141 5.96 -0.08 -10.08
N GLU A 142 5.06 0.89 -9.96
CA GLU A 142 5.39 2.30 -10.16
C GLU A 142 6.44 2.79 -9.16
N ILE A 143 6.28 2.43 -7.88
CA ILE A 143 7.27 2.76 -6.84
C ILE A 143 8.61 2.09 -7.12
N TYR A 144 8.60 0.83 -7.54
CA TYR A 144 9.82 0.12 -7.95
C TYR A 144 10.57 0.85 -9.08
N ASN A 145 9.86 1.49 -10.00
CA ASN A 145 10.48 2.24 -11.10
C ASN A 145 11.09 3.60 -10.69
N VAL A 146 10.78 4.11 -9.51
CA VAL A 146 11.45 5.28 -8.92
C VAL A 146 12.86 4.94 -8.38
N LEU A 147 13.12 3.66 -8.10
CA LEU A 147 14.36 3.19 -7.48
C LEU A 147 15.52 3.12 -8.49
N THR A 148 16.72 3.41 -7.99
CA THR A 148 17.96 3.18 -8.74
C THR A 148 18.26 1.69 -8.88
N PRO A 149 19.13 1.26 -9.84
CA PRO A 149 19.53 -0.14 -9.96
C PRO A 149 20.09 -0.74 -8.67
N GLU A 150 20.87 0.04 -7.91
CA GLU A 150 21.48 -0.38 -6.65
C GLU A 150 20.41 -0.60 -5.57
N GLN A 151 19.44 0.32 -5.46
CA GLN A 151 18.31 0.20 -4.53
C GLN A 151 17.42 -1.01 -4.89
N LYS A 152 17.22 -1.29 -6.19
CA LYS A 152 16.50 -2.49 -6.64
C LYS A 152 17.21 -3.77 -6.23
N ALA A 153 18.55 -3.80 -6.33
CA ALA A 153 19.35 -4.93 -5.87
C ALA A 153 19.25 -5.13 -4.35
N GLN A 154 19.33 -4.05 -3.56
CA GLN A 154 19.13 -4.09 -2.12
C GLN A 154 17.72 -4.64 -1.76
N LEU A 155 16.68 -4.15 -2.44
CA LEU A 155 15.31 -4.60 -2.23
C LEU A 155 15.17 -6.11 -2.50
N ALA A 156 15.79 -6.63 -3.55
CA ALA A 156 15.78 -8.06 -3.86
C ALA A 156 16.42 -8.90 -2.74
N GLN A 157 17.57 -8.46 -2.21
CA GLN A 157 18.24 -9.12 -1.08
C GLN A 157 17.38 -9.12 0.18
N GLU A 158 16.76 -7.98 0.53
CA GLU A 158 15.88 -7.91 1.69
C GLU A 158 14.65 -8.81 1.53
N ARG A 159 14.08 -8.91 0.33
CA ARG A 159 12.96 -9.84 0.06
C ARG A 159 13.38 -11.30 0.29
N GLN A 160 14.55 -11.69 -0.19
CA GLN A 160 15.09 -13.04 0.03
C GLN A 160 15.31 -13.34 1.51
N GLN A 161 15.87 -12.39 2.26
CA GLN A 161 16.06 -12.55 3.72
C GLN A 161 14.71 -12.67 4.46
N ARG A 162 13.72 -11.86 4.08
CA ARG A 162 12.36 -11.96 4.64
C ARG A 162 11.72 -13.30 4.31
N GLU A 163 11.92 -13.83 3.10
CA GLU A 163 11.46 -15.16 2.70
C GLU A 163 12.08 -16.27 3.54
N GLN A 164 13.39 -16.25 3.74
CA GLN A 164 14.10 -17.21 4.59
C GLN A 164 13.60 -17.17 6.03
N LYS A 165 13.48 -15.98 6.63
CA LYS A 165 12.92 -15.82 8.00
C LYS A 165 11.50 -16.36 8.11
N ARG A 166 10.66 -16.17 7.08
CA ARG A 166 9.31 -16.76 7.05
C ARG A 166 9.35 -18.28 6.97
N GLN A 167 10.26 -18.86 6.21
CA GLN A 167 10.42 -20.33 6.11
C GLN A 167 10.92 -20.92 7.44
N GLU A 168 11.89 -20.26 8.08
CA GLU A 168 12.39 -20.62 9.41
C GLU A 168 11.27 -20.56 10.47
N PHE A 169 10.48 -19.48 10.47
CA PHE A 169 9.34 -19.37 11.39
C PHE A 169 8.28 -20.45 11.15
N ARG A 170 8.02 -20.80 9.87
CA ARG A 170 7.09 -21.88 9.50
C ARG A 170 7.59 -23.26 9.94
N SER A 171 8.89 -23.53 9.81
CA SER A 171 9.50 -24.80 10.25
C SER A 171 9.63 -24.91 11.77
N ARG A 172 9.76 -23.78 12.47
CA ARG A 172 9.78 -23.72 13.94
C ARG A 172 8.39 -23.75 14.59
N ARG A 173 7.32 -23.51 13.84
CA ARG A 173 5.96 -23.75 14.36
C ARG A 173 5.78 -25.26 14.52
N PRO A 174 5.67 -25.79 15.75
CA PRO A 174 5.33 -27.20 15.91
C PRO A 174 4.02 -27.46 15.16
N ALA A 175 3.94 -28.59 14.43
CA ALA A 175 2.67 -29.10 13.94
C ALA A 175 1.75 -29.17 15.16
N ASN A 176 0.62 -28.46 15.12
CA ASN A 176 -0.31 -28.42 16.24
C ASN A 176 -0.66 -29.87 16.64
N PRO A 177 -0.22 -30.40 17.80
CA PRO A 177 -0.47 -31.80 18.15
C PRO A 177 -1.93 -32.05 18.57
N GLY A 178 -2.83 -31.08 18.36
CA GLY A 178 -4.22 -31.08 18.83
C GLY A 178 -5.29 -31.48 17.81
N THR A 179 -4.98 -32.22 16.76
CA THR A 179 -6.01 -32.83 15.88
C THR A 179 -5.89 -34.35 15.90
N ASN A 180 -6.25 -34.93 17.04
CA ASN A 180 -6.73 -36.30 17.19
C ASN A 180 -7.60 -36.33 18.46
N GLN A 181 -8.87 -35.97 18.31
CA GLN A 181 -9.99 -36.43 19.14
C GLN A 181 -11.23 -36.49 18.26
#